data_AF-A0A932QLY7-F1
#
_entry.id   AF-A0A932QLY7-F1
#
_cell.length_a   1.000
_cell.length_b   1.000
_cell.length_c   1.000
_cell.angle_alpha   90.00
_cell.angle_beta   90.00
_cell.angle_gamma   90.00
#
_symmetry.space_group_name_H-M   'P 1'
#
loop_
_entity.id
_entity.type
_entity.pdbx_description
1 polymer ?
#
loop_
_entity_poly.entity_id
_entity_poly.type
_entity_poly.pdbx_seq_one_letter_code
_entity_poly.pdbx_strand_id
1 'polypeptide(L)'
;MTYTAVIRQRGQLTVPDQVREILSWLQTGSVVGIEVNDDELRVIPHTKMGKPVDWDAFFSKVHLARSLRGKRGNLSSVITEDRESH
;
A
#
# COMPACT_ATOMS: atom_id res chain seq x y z
N MET A 1 -10.31 26.93 13.67
CA MET A 1 -10.36 27.79 12.47
C MET A 1 -11.30 27.12 11.50
N THR A 2 -12.28 27.84 10.95
CA THR A 2 -13.32 27.25 10.10
C THR A 2 -13.24 27.87 8.72
N TYR A 3 -13.15 27.03 7.69
CA TYR A 3 -13.14 27.45 6.30
C TYR A 3 -14.45 27.02 5.64
N THR A 4 -15.06 27.91 4.88
CA THR A 4 -16.24 27.58 4.07
C THR A 4 -15.80 27.42 2.62
N ALA A 5 -16.20 26.33 1.98
CA ALA A 5 -15.88 26.05 0.58
C ALA A 5 -17.10 25.43 -0.12
N VAL A 6 -17.14 25.58 -1.45
CA VAL A 6 -18.20 25.02 -2.29
C VAL A 6 -17.66 23.82 -3.03
N ILE A 7 -18.45 22.74 -3.07
CA ILE A 7 -18.15 21.56 -3.90
C ILE A 7 -18.40 21.92 -5.36
N ARG A 8 -17.35 21.80 -6.19
CA ARG A 8 -17.41 22.08 -7.62
C ARG A 8 -17.98 20.89 -8.40
N GLN A 9 -18.09 21.05 -9.72
CA GLN A 9 -18.46 19.96 -10.61
C GLN A 9 -17.59 18.72 -10.38
N ARG A 10 -18.19 17.54 -10.47
CA ARG A 10 -17.55 16.24 -10.20
C ARG A 10 -17.15 16.02 -8.73
N GLY A 11 -17.77 16.73 -7.78
CA GLY A 11 -17.54 16.48 -6.36
C GLY A 11 -16.19 16.99 -5.84
N GLN A 12 -15.54 17.93 -6.54
CA GLN A 12 -14.22 18.42 -6.16
C GLN A 12 -14.31 19.49 -5.07
N LEU A 13 -13.56 19.31 -3.99
CA LEU A 13 -13.38 20.30 -2.92
C LEU A 13 -11.97 20.89 -2.98
N THR A 14 -11.86 22.21 -3.06
CA THR A 14 -10.57 22.90 -3.06
C THR A 14 -10.17 23.29 -1.64
N VAL A 15 -9.03 22.82 -1.18
CA VAL A 15 -8.48 23.21 0.13
C VAL A 15 -7.71 24.54 -0.01
N PRO A 16 -8.01 25.56 0.81
CA PRO A 16 -7.30 26.85 0.78
C PRO A 16 -5.80 26.71 0.98
N ASP A 17 -5.01 27.59 0.37
CA ASP A 17 -3.54 27.50 0.39
C ASP A 17 -2.99 27.65 1.82
N GLN A 18 -3.64 28.45 2.68
CA GLN A 18 -3.26 28.59 4.09
C GLN A 18 -3.31 27.26 4.84
N VAL A 19 -4.25 26.37 4.50
CA VAL A 19 -4.35 25.03 5.12
C VAL A 19 -3.24 24.12 4.59
N ARG A 20 -2.88 24.23 3.31
CA ARG A 20 -1.79 23.44 2.69
C ARG A 20 -0.40 23.85 3.19
N GLU A 21 -0.21 25.12 3.55
CA GLU A 21 1.04 25.60 4.16
C GLU A 21 1.23 25.04 5.58
N ILE A 22 0.14 24.83 6.32
CA ILE A 22 0.16 24.27 7.68
C ILE A 22 0.32 22.74 7.64
N LEU A 23 -0.33 22.07 6.68
CA LEU A 23 -0.38 20.61 6.58
C LEU A 23 0.53 20.11 5.44
N SER A 24 1.79 19.80 5.78
CA SER A 24 2.82 19.39 4.81
C SER A 24 2.49 18.15 3.97
N TRP A 25 1.58 17.29 4.42
CA TRP A 25 1.14 16.10 3.67
C TRP A 25 0.11 16.41 2.59
N LEU A 26 -0.53 17.59 2.64
CA LEU A 26 -1.60 18.00 1.73
C LEU A 26 -1.06 18.75 0.50
N GLN A 27 -0.05 18.17 -0.14
CA GLN A 27 0.56 18.69 -1.37
C GLN A 27 -0.16 18.19 -2.62
N THR A 28 0.02 18.90 -3.73
CA THR A 28 -0.49 18.48 -5.05
C THR A 28 0.04 17.09 -5.40
N GLY A 29 -0.86 16.17 -5.76
CA GLY A 29 -0.51 14.79 -6.09
C GLY A 29 -0.35 13.85 -4.90
N SER A 30 -0.49 14.33 -3.65
CA SER A 30 -0.52 13.47 -2.47
C SER A 30 -1.73 12.52 -2.48
N VAL A 31 -1.51 11.27 -2.06
CA VAL A 31 -2.59 10.33 -1.78
C VAL A 31 -3.17 10.63 -0.41
N VAL A 32 -4.50 10.64 -0.28
CA VAL A 32 -5.21 10.88 0.97
C VAL A 32 -6.19 9.74 1.26
N GLY A 33 -6.41 9.46 2.53
CA GLY A 33 -7.52 8.65 2.99
C GLY A 33 -8.75 9.52 3.20
N ILE A 34 -9.93 8.97 2.93
CA ILE A 34 -11.21 9.61 3.21
C ILE A 34 -11.95 8.68 4.16
N GLU A 35 -12.17 9.13 5.39
CA GLU A 35 -13.03 8.48 6.37
C GLU A 35 -14.38 9.18 6.37
N VAL A 36 -15.45 8.40 6.38
CA VAL A 36 -16.82 8.90 6.43
C VAL A 36 -17.47 8.36 7.69
N ASN A 37 -17.89 9.27 8.56
CA ASN A 37 -18.77 9.00 9.70
C ASN A 37 -20.08 9.78 9.47
N ASP A 38 -21.18 9.35 10.08
CA ASP A 38 -22.55 9.90 9.97
C ASP A 38 -22.68 11.19 9.13
N ASP A 39 -22.33 12.35 9.70
CA ASP A 39 -22.38 13.67 9.06
C ASP A 39 -21.00 14.32 8.83
N GLU A 40 -19.91 13.57 9.01
CA GLU A 40 -18.54 14.06 8.93
C GLU A 40 -17.70 13.32 7.89
N LEU A 41 -17.09 14.08 6.98
CA LEU A 41 -16.02 13.60 6.11
C LEU A 41 -14.67 14.07 6.66
N ARG A 42 -13.80 13.11 6.99
CA ARG A 42 -12.44 13.39 7.46
C ARG A 42 -11.42 12.98 6.41
N VAL A 43 -10.63 13.96 5.97
CA VAL A 43 -9.47 13.71 5.10
C VAL A 43 -8.24 13.48 5.97
N ILE A 44 -7.62 12.32 5.81
CA ILE A 44 -6.42 11.94 6.56
C ILE A 44 -5.25 11.72 5.60
N PRO A 45 -4.00 11.96 6.04
CA PRO A 45 -2.85 11.56 5.24
C PRO A 45 -2.94 10.06 4.96
N HIS A 46 -2.68 9.66 3.70
CA HIS A 46 -2.50 8.25 3.40
C HIS A 46 -1.15 7.79 3.94
N THR A 47 -1.06 7.63 5.25
CA THR A 47 0.07 6.95 5.85
C THR A 47 -0.12 5.49 5.49
N LYS A 48 0.66 5.02 4.51
CA LYS A 48 1.06 3.62 4.50
C LYS A 48 1.90 3.38 5.76
N MET A 49 1.30 3.42 6.95
CA MET A 49 1.63 2.42 7.95
C MET A 49 1.02 1.13 7.39
N GLY A 50 1.62 0.64 6.28
CA GLY A 50 1.54 -0.77 6.01
C GLY A 50 1.91 -1.44 7.31
N LYS A 51 1.11 -2.41 7.74
CA LYS A 51 1.39 -3.20 8.95
C LYS A 51 2.91 -3.36 9.05
N PRO A 52 3.55 -2.97 10.16
CA PRO A 52 5.00 -3.05 10.26
C PRO A 52 5.40 -4.42 9.74
N VAL A 53 6.23 -4.43 8.69
CA VAL A 53 6.63 -5.68 8.05
C VAL A 53 7.36 -6.44 9.15
N ASP A 54 6.77 -7.56 9.56
CA ASP A 54 7.37 -8.46 10.52
C ASP A 54 8.53 -9.17 9.83
N TRP A 55 9.69 -8.55 9.89
CA TRP A 55 10.91 -9.04 9.27
C TRP A 55 11.34 -10.38 9.86
N ASP A 56 11.05 -10.61 11.15
CA ASP A 56 11.35 -11.89 11.81
C ASP A 56 10.45 -13.01 11.26
N ALA A 57 9.15 -12.74 11.07
CA ALA A 57 8.24 -13.67 10.41
C ALA A 57 8.61 -13.92 8.93
N PHE A 58 9.13 -12.92 8.23
CA PHE A 58 9.60 -13.08 6.85
C PHE A 58 10.84 -14.00 6.80
N PHE A 59 11.88 -13.69 7.58
CA PHE A 59 13.13 -14.44 7.54
C PHE A 59 12.98 -15.86 8.12
N SER A 60 12.12 -16.07 9.11
CA SER A 60 11.79 -17.42 9.61
C SER A 60 11.16 -18.30 8.53
N LYS A 61 10.25 -17.76 7.71
CA LYS A 61 9.68 -18.48 6.55
C LYS A 61 10.73 -18.78 5.48
N VAL A 62 11.63 -17.84 5.21
CA VAL A 62 12.76 -18.06 4.28
C VAL A 62 13.69 -19.16 4.78
N HIS A 63 14.02 -19.16 6.07
CA HIS A 63 14.84 -20.21 6.68
C HIS A 63 14.13 -21.56 6.67
N LEU A 64 12.83 -21.60 6.97
CA LEU A 64 12.03 -22.82 6.87
C LEU A 64 12.04 -23.38 5.44
N ALA A 65 11.80 -22.55 4.43
CA ALA A 65 11.84 -22.98 3.03
C ALA A 65 13.21 -23.56 2.64
N ARG A 66 14.31 -23.00 3.16
CA ARG A 66 15.68 -23.50 2.91
C ARG A 66 16.04 -24.74 3.73
N SER A 67 15.42 -24.94 4.89
CA SER A 67 15.68 -26.10 5.76
C SER A 67 14.97 -27.36 5.27
N LEU A 68 13.87 -27.19 4.52
CA LEU A 68 13.23 -28.27 3.78
C LEU A 68 14.22 -28.81 2.74
N ARG A 69 14.91 -29.90 3.09
CA ARG A 69 15.72 -30.65 2.15
C ARG A 69 14.79 -31.32 1.14
N GLY A 70 14.69 -30.74 -0.05
CA GLY A 70 14.12 -31.43 -1.20
C GLY A 70 14.90 -32.72 -1.49
N LYS A 71 14.28 -33.66 -2.22
CA LYS A 71 15.03 -34.77 -2.80
C LYS A 71 15.98 -34.19 -3.84
N ARG A 72 17.25 -34.64 -3.85
CA ARG A 72 18.18 -34.28 -4.91
C ARG A 72 17.60 -34.78 -6.24
N GLY A 73 17.35 -33.85 -7.15
CA GLY A 73 16.86 -34.13 -8.50
C GLY A 73 17.80 -33.55 -9.55
N ASN A 74 17.78 -34.11 -10.75
CA ASN A 74 18.54 -33.56 -11.86
C ASN A 74 17.79 -32.36 -12.45
N LEU A 75 18.40 -31.18 -12.42
CA LEU A 75 17.79 -29.97 -13.00
C LEU A 75 17.48 -30.16 -14.50
N SER A 76 18.33 -30.91 -15.21
CA SER A 76 18.13 -31.24 -16.61
C SER A 76 16.90 -32.11 -16.84
N SER A 77 16.57 -33.05 -15.93
CA SER A 77 15.38 -33.90 -16.11
C SER A 77 14.09 -33.12 -15.93
N VAL A 78 14.06 -32.16 -14.99
CA VAL A 78 12.91 -31.27 -14.79
C VAL A 78 12.67 -30.39 -16.01
N ILE A 79 13.73 -29.83 -16.60
CA ILE A 79 13.63 -28.98 -17.80
C ILE A 79 13.18 -29.80 -19.02
N THR A 80 13.66 -31.03 -19.18
CA THR A 80 13.23 -31.91 -20.28
C THR A 80 11.76 -32.28 -20.14
N GLU A 81 11.31 -32.65 -18.95
CA GLU A 81 9.90 -33.03 -18.67
C GLU A 81 8.94 -31.85 -18.88
N ASP A 82 9.33 -30.64 -18.49
CA ASP A 82 8.56 -29.40 -18.75
C ASP A 82 8.41 -29.11 -20.25
N ARG A 83 9.45 -29.41 -21.05
CA ARG A 83 9.45 -29.21 -22.50
C ARG A 83 8.73 -30.28 -23.30
N GLU A 84 8.66 -31.51 -22.79
CA GLU A 84 7.93 -32.60 -23.44
C GLU A 84 6.43 -32.62 -23.11
N SER A 85 6.02 -31.91 -22.05
CA SER A 85 4.63 -31.84 -21.59
C SER A 85 3.82 -30.65 -22.15
N HIS A 86 4.44 -29.80 -22.99
CA HIS A 86 3.80 -28.71 -23.73
C HIS A 86 3.82 -28.96 -25.25
#